data_AF-A0A2D6W989-F1
#
_entry.id   AF-A0A2D6W989-F1
#
_cell.length_a   1.000
_cell.length_b   1.000
_cell.length_c   1.000
_cell.angle_alpha   90.00
_cell.angle_beta   90.00
_cell.angle_gamma   90.00
#
_symmetry.space_group_name_H-M   'P 1'
#
loop_
_entity.id
_entity.type
_entity.pdbx_description
1 polymer ?
#
loop_
_entity_poly.entity_id
_entity_poly.type
_entity_poly.pdbx_seq_one_letter_code
_entity_poly.pdbx_strand_id
1 'polypeptide(L)' 'MSSIKKINVVGAGPGGLTAAMLLAKRGFKVTLFEKEESVGGRNAAIIKNGYKFDVGPTFLMM' A
#
# COMPACT_ATOMS: atom_id res chain seq x y z
N MET A 1 15.55 -4.66 -27.47
CA MET A 1 14.48 -4.07 -26.65
C MET A 1 14.55 -4.75 -25.28
N SER A 2 14.85 -4.01 -24.20
CA SER A 2 14.93 -4.59 -22.85
C SER A 2 13.54 -5.06 -22.41
N SER A 3 13.41 -6.28 -21.90
CA SER A 3 12.12 -6.81 -21.42
C SER A 3 11.66 -6.05 -20.17
N ILE A 4 10.40 -5.64 -20.13
CA ILE A 4 9.81 -5.00 -18.94
C ILE A 4 9.79 -6.03 -17.82
N LYS A 5 10.56 -5.79 -16.74
CA LYS A 5 10.55 -6.67 -15.58
C LYS A 5 9.22 -6.52 -14.82
N LYS A 6 8.65 -7.66 -14.43
CA LYS A 6 7.44 -7.75 -13.62
C LYS A 6 7.84 -7.88 -12.14
N ILE A 7 7.20 -7.12 -11.26
CA ILE A 7 7.45 -7.14 -9.81
C ILE A 7 6.14 -7.39 -9.08
N ASN A 8 6.16 -8.32 -8.12
CA ASN A 8 5.03 -8.59 -7.23
C ASN A 8 5.36 -8.02 -5.85
N VAL A 9 4.49 -7.17 -5.32
CA VAL A 9 4.58 -6.61 -3.97
C VAL A 9 3.47 -7.22 -3.13
N VAL A 10 3.80 -7.74 -1.93
CA VAL A 10 2.83 -8.38 -1.02
C VAL A 10 2.67 -7.51 0.22
N GLY A 11 1.43 -7.13 0.53
CA GLY A 11 1.04 -6.21 1.59
C GLY A 11 0.90 -4.77 1.08
N ALA A 12 -0.29 -4.19 1.23
CA ALA A 12 -0.63 -2.82 0.86
C ALA A 12 -0.69 -1.87 2.08
N GLY A 13 0.21 -2.05 3.05
CA GLY A 13 0.54 -1.01 4.03
C GLY A 13 1.38 0.12 3.42
N PRO A 14 1.75 1.16 4.19
CA PRO A 14 2.50 2.31 3.66
C PRO A 14 3.81 1.93 2.97
N GLY A 15 4.56 0.97 3.53
CA GLY A 15 5.80 0.49 2.93
C GLY A 15 5.59 -0.19 1.57
N GLY A 16 4.61 -1.09 1.47
CA GLY A 16 4.29 -1.81 0.23
C GLY A 16 3.73 -0.89 -0.85
N LEU A 17 2.83 0.03 -0.48
CA LEU A 17 2.32 1.07 -1.38
C LEU A 17 3.45 1.97 -1.89
N THR A 18 4.35 2.41 -1.00
CA THR A 18 5.50 3.25 -1.38
C THR A 18 6.46 2.49 -2.31
N ALA A 19 6.78 1.24 -2.00
CA ALA A 19 7.62 0.40 -2.85
C ALA A 19 7.00 0.20 -4.24
N ALA A 20 5.71 -0.15 -4.30
CA ALA A 20 5.00 -0.33 -5.56
C ALA A 20 4.97 0.95 -6.39
N MET A 21 4.68 2.10 -5.78
CA MET A 21 4.70 3.41 -6.42
C MET A 21 6.07 3.75 -7.01
N LEU A 22 7.14 3.58 -6.23
CA LEU A 22 8.51 3.89 -6.68
C LEU A 22 8.97 2.96 -7.81
N LEU A 23 8.62 1.67 -7.75
CA LEU A 23 8.93 0.70 -8.81
C LEU A 23 8.14 1.00 -10.09
N ALA A 24 6.85 1.31 -9.99
CA ALA A 24 6.03 1.70 -11.13
C ALA A 24 6.60 2.97 -11.79
N LYS A 25 6.98 3.99 -11.00
CA LYS A 25 7.64 5.20 -11.49
C LYS A 25 8.94 4.92 -12.24
N ARG A 26 9.67 3.86 -11.88
CA ARG A 26 10.90 3.42 -12.55
C ARG A 26 10.66 2.58 -13.83
N GLY A 27 9.40 2.39 -14.23
CA GLY A 27 9.05 1.69 -15.48
C GLY A 27 8.88 0.17 -15.34
N PHE A 28 8.78 -0.35 -14.12
CA PHE A 28 8.47 -1.76 -13.89
C PHE A 28 6.97 -2.04 -14.00
N LYS A 29 6.59 -3.24 -14.45
CA LYS A 29 5.20 -3.70 -14.36
C LYS A 29 4.96 -4.27 -12.96
N VAL A 30 4.21 -3.55 -12.13
CA VAL A 30 4.00 -3.91 -10.72
C VAL A 30 2.60 -4.47 -10.50
N THR A 31 2.50 -5.57 -9.77
CA THR A 31 1.25 -6.09 -9.19
C THR A 31 1.37 -6.04 -7.67
N LEU A 32 0.41 -5.41 -7.00
CA LEU A 32 0.33 -5.33 -5.54
C LEU A 32 -0.77 -6.26 -5.04
N PHE A 33 -0.47 -7.07 -4.03
CA PHE A 33 -1.40 -7.99 -3.38
C PHE A 33 -1.65 -7.53 -1.95
N GLU A 34 -2.91 -7.48 -1.55
CA GLU A 34 -3.35 -7.25 -0.18
C GLU A 34 -4.33 -8.37 0.19
N LYS A 35 -4.26 -8.82 1.44
CA LYS A 35 -5.15 -9.85 1.96
C LYS A 35 -6.51 -9.26 2.33
N GLU A 36 -6.53 -8.05 2.86
CA GLU A 36 -7.74 -7.35 3.29
C GLU A 36 -8.45 -6.66 2.11
N GLU A 37 -9.74 -6.33 2.28
CA GLU A 37 -10.53 -5.65 1.24
C GLU A 37 -10.07 -4.20 0.97
N SER A 38 -9.35 -3.61 1.92
CA SER A 38 -8.87 -2.23 1.86
C SER A 38 -7.37 -2.14 2.10
N VAL A 39 -6.71 -1.23 1.39
CA VAL A 39 -5.31 -0.88 1.61
C VAL A 39 -5.12 -0.06 2.90
N GLY A 40 -3.86 0.10 3.31
CA GLY A 40 -3.46 0.91 4.47
C GLY A 40 -2.86 0.06 5.59
N GLY A 41 -3.18 -1.23 5.67
CA GLY A 41 -2.69 -2.13 6.72
C GLY A 41 -2.98 -1.55 8.10
N ARG A 42 -1.94 -1.38 8.92
CA ARG A 42 -2.04 -0.74 10.25
C ARG A 42 -2.42 0.75 10.23
N ASN A 43 -2.54 1.36 9.05
CA ASN A 43 -2.92 2.76 8.85
C ASN A 43 -4.27 2.87 8.12
N ALA A 44 -4.99 1.75 7.97
CA ALA A 44 -6.36 1.78 7.44
C ALA A 44 -7.29 2.49 8.44
N ALA A 45 -8.46 2.90 7.98
CA ALA A 45 -9.51 3.42 8.85
C ALA A 45 -10.56 2.35 9.10
N ILE A 46 -11.17 2.36 10.29
CA ILE A 46 -12.34 1.53 10.60
C ILE A 46 -13.59 2.37 10.35
N ILE A 47 -14.52 1.84 9.55
CA ILE A 47 -15.83 2.47 9.34
C ILE A 47 -16.87 1.69 10.14
N LYS A 48 -17.59 2.37 11.04
CA LYS A 48 -18.64 1.75 11.85
C LYS A 48 -19.76 2.74 12.13
N ASN A 49 -20.99 2.32 11.87
CA ASN A 49 -22.21 3.12 12.12
C ASN A 49 -22.18 4.52 11.45
N GLY A 50 -21.59 4.63 10.26
CA GLY A 50 -21.45 5.90 9.53
C GLY A 50 -20.28 6.79 9.98
N TYR A 51 -19.55 6.40 11.03
CA TYR A 51 -18.36 7.10 11.50
C TYR A 51 -17.09 6.45 10.97
N LYS A 52 -16.06 7.27 10.72
CA LYS A 52 -14.73 6.83 10.30
C LYS A 52 -13.73 7.08 11.42
N PHE A 53 -13.08 6.02 11.90
CA PHE A 53 -12.08 6.05 12.95
C PHE A 53 -10.71 5.78 12.35
N ASP A 54 -9.74 6.65 12.63
CA ASP A 54 -8.35 6.39 12.29
C ASP A 54 -7.76 5.39 13.29
N VAL A 55 -7.13 4.32 12.78
CA VAL A 55 -6.39 3.35 13.61
C VAL A 55 -4.89 3.31 13.29
N GLY A 56 -4.43 4.30 12.52
CA GLY A 56 -3.03 4.56 12.27
C GLY A 56 -2.26 4.98 13.53
N PRO A 57 -0.94 5.16 13.39
CA PRO A 57 -0.09 5.62 14.49
C PRO A 57 -0.51 7.01 14.96
N THR A 58 -0.66 7.20 16.27
CA THR A 58 -0.96 8.52 16.87
C THR A 58 0.13 9.56 16.60
N PHE A 59 1.38 9.12 16.52
CA PHE A 59 2.52 9.97 16.22
C PHE A 59 3.34 9.36 15.10
N LEU A 60 3.63 10.17 14.08
CA LEU A 60 4.66 9.89 13.09
C LEU A 60 5.82 10.84 13.38
N MET A 61 6.90 10.31 13.96
CA MET A 61 8.14 11.06 14.12
C MET A 61 8.96 10.93 12.83
N MET A 62 9.36 12.07 12.26
CA MET A 62 10.25 12.15 11.10
C MET A 62 11.67 12.48 11.55
#